data_AF-A0A1T4TJ17-F1
#
_entry.id   AF-A0A1T4TJ17-F1
#
_cell.length_a   1.000
_cell.length_b   1.000
_cell.length_c   1.000
_cell.angle_alpha   90.00
_cell.angle_beta   90.00
_cell.angle_gamma   90.00
#
_symmetry.space_group_name_H-M   'P 1'
#
loop_
_entity.id
_entity.type
_entity.pdbx_description
1 polymer ?
#
loop_
_entity_poly.entity_id
_entity_poly.type
_entity_poly.pdbx_seq_one_letter_code
_entity_poly.pdbx_strand_id
1 'polypeptide(L)'
;MQRKRKPSKAPWIDPDDGPPLTKEMVRRGQIAVGGKIVRPADGVLVNDRRGRPRMANPKQAIKLRLDADLLAHFRASGPGWQTRINTALRKAARLPARQAGR
;
A
#
# COMPACT_ATOMS: atom_id res chain seq x y z
N MET A 1 -25.52 25.81 -56.70
CA MET A 1 -26.15 24.93 -55.69
C MET A 1 -25.31 23.65 -55.58
N GLN A 2 -24.52 23.47 -54.51
CA GLN A 2 -23.67 22.28 -54.36
C GLN A 2 -24.45 21.13 -53.71
N ARG A 3 -24.46 19.97 -54.36
CA ARG A 3 -25.20 18.76 -53.96
C ARG A 3 -24.45 18.04 -52.83
N LYS A 4 -25.07 17.84 -51.67
CA LYS A 4 -24.47 17.11 -50.54
C LYS A 4 -24.15 15.66 -50.95
N ARG A 5 -22.93 15.22 -50.66
CA ARG A 5 -22.46 13.84 -50.91
C ARG A 5 -23.12 12.88 -49.93
N LYS A 6 -23.54 11.70 -50.44
CA LYS A 6 -24.18 10.66 -49.63
C LYS A 6 -23.16 10.06 -48.63
N PRO A 7 -23.56 9.80 -47.38
CA PRO A 7 -22.66 9.20 -46.39
C PRO A 7 -22.25 7.78 -46.82
N SER A 8 -20.98 7.43 -46.60
CA SER A 8 -20.43 6.09 -46.87
C SER A 8 -21.03 5.04 -45.94
N LYS A 9 -21.23 3.82 -46.46
CA LYS A 9 -22.05 2.74 -45.89
C LYS A 9 -21.49 2.03 -44.64
N ALA A 10 -20.31 2.38 -44.12
CA ALA A 10 -19.72 1.68 -42.97
C ALA A 10 -19.64 2.61 -41.74
N PRO A 11 -20.24 2.25 -40.59
CA PRO A 11 -20.01 2.96 -39.34
C PRO A 11 -18.55 2.77 -38.92
N TRP A 12 -17.86 3.87 -38.60
CA TRP A 12 -16.52 3.84 -38.04
C TRP A 12 -16.58 3.18 -36.66
N ILE A 13 -15.85 2.09 -36.50
CA ILE A 13 -15.70 1.37 -35.24
C ILE A 13 -14.47 1.98 -34.57
N ASP A 14 -14.67 2.57 -33.40
CA ASP A 14 -13.59 3.15 -32.62
C ASP A 14 -12.62 2.04 -32.18
N PRO A 15 -11.32 2.12 -32.54
CA PRO A 15 -10.30 1.17 -32.06
C PRO A 15 -10.23 1.06 -30.54
N ASP A 16 -10.69 2.08 -29.81
CA ASP A 16 -10.77 2.11 -28.35
C ASP A 16 -12.16 1.66 -27.80
N ASP A 17 -13.11 1.27 -28.66
CA ASP A 17 -14.41 0.75 -28.21
C ASP A 17 -14.21 -0.57 -27.46
N GLY A 18 -14.52 -0.54 -26.16
CA GLY A 18 -14.30 -1.67 -25.27
C GLY A 18 -15.24 -2.84 -25.59
N PRO A 19 -14.87 -4.08 -25.22
CA PRO A 19 -15.77 -5.22 -25.36
C PRO A 19 -17.07 -4.98 -24.58
N PRO A 20 -18.22 -5.45 -25.12
CA PRO A 20 -19.51 -5.28 -24.47
C PRO A 20 -19.50 -5.96 -23.09
N LEU A 21 -20.13 -5.31 -22.11
CA LEU A 21 -20.21 -5.82 -20.75
C LEU A 21 -21.03 -7.13 -20.73
N THR A 22 -20.35 -8.26 -20.62
CA THR A 22 -21.02 -9.57 -20.62
C THR A 22 -21.75 -9.82 -19.28
N LYS A 23 -22.79 -10.65 -19.30
CA LYS A 23 -23.52 -11.04 -18.07
C LYS A 23 -22.62 -11.68 -17.02
N GLU A 24 -21.60 -12.43 -17.44
CA GLU A 24 -20.61 -13.02 -16.53
C GLU A 24 -19.70 -11.96 -15.89
N MET A 25 -19.34 -10.89 -16.62
CA MET A 25 -18.60 -9.75 -16.06
C MET A 25 -19.45 -9.00 -15.02
N VAL A 26 -20.72 -8.77 -15.30
CA VAL A 26 -21.67 -8.18 -14.34
C VAL A 26 -21.81 -9.05 -13.09
N ARG A 27 -21.86 -10.38 -13.27
CA ARG A 27 -21.97 -11.33 -12.16
C ARG A 27 -20.75 -11.30 -11.24
N ARG A 28 -19.53 -11.20 -11.80
CA ARG A 28 -18.29 -11.10 -11.01
C ARG A 28 -18.04 -9.69 -10.46
N GLY A 29 -18.73 -8.69 -10.99
CA GLY A 29 -18.58 -7.30 -10.59
C GLY A 29 -19.03 -7.02 -9.15
N GLN A 30 -18.46 -5.95 -8.60
CA GLN A 30 -18.83 -5.40 -7.31
C GLN A 30 -20.22 -4.74 -7.42
N ILE A 31 -21.11 -5.06 -6.49
CA ILE A 31 -22.41 -4.40 -6.39
C ILE A 31 -22.35 -3.38 -5.24
N ALA A 32 -22.53 -2.10 -5.58
CA ALA A 32 -22.64 -1.02 -4.61
C ALA A 32 -23.95 -0.25 -4.79
N VAL A 33 -24.62 0.06 -3.69
CA VAL A 33 -25.83 0.91 -3.66
C VAL A 33 -25.54 2.08 -2.72
N GLY A 34 -25.63 3.31 -3.23
CA GLY A 34 -25.37 4.51 -2.43
C GLY A 34 -23.97 4.59 -1.82
N GLY A 35 -22.95 4.06 -2.51
CA GLY A 35 -21.56 4.03 -2.03
C GLY A 35 -21.25 2.94 -1.00
N LYS A 36 -22.23 2.10 -0.61
CA LYS A 36 -22.02 0.94 0.25
C LYS A 36 -21.95 -0.34 -0.57
N ILE A 37 -20.89 -1.12 -0.34
CA ILE A 37 -20.64 -2.39 -1.02
C ILE A 37 -21.60 -3.44 -0.44
N VAL A 38 -22.52 -3.93 -1.25
CA VAL A 38 -23.50 -4.97 -0.87
C VAL A 38 -22.93 -6.36 -1.18
N ARG A 39 -22.13 -6.48 -2.24
CA ARG A 39 -21.38 -7.68 -2.58
C ARG A 39 -20.03 -7.30 -3.18
N PRO A 40 -18.90 -7.77 -2.62
CA PRO A 40 -17.59 -7.55 -3.23
C PRO A 40 -17.50 -8.28 -4.58
N ALA A 41 -16.60 -7.82 -5.45
CA ALA A 41 -16.31 -8.53 -6.70
C ALA A 41 -15.60 -9.85 -6.41
N ASP A 42 -15.97 -10.91 -7.12
CA ASP A 42 -15.30 -12.21 -7.03
C ASP A 42 -14.04 -12.21 -7.90
N GLY A 43 -12.88 -12.51 -7.30
CA GLY A 43 -11.59 -12.65 -8.01
C GLY A 43 -10.84 -11.34 -8.29
N VAL A 44 -11.37 -10.19 -7.91
CA VAL A 44 -10.58 -8.94 -7.84
C VAL A 44 -9.86 -8.93 -6.50
N LEU A 45 -8.62 -8.44 -6.49
CA LEU A 45 -7.82 -8.15 -5.31
C LEU A 45 -8.55 -7.16 -4.37
N VAL A 46 -9.57 -7.61 -3.65
CA VAL A 46 -10.06 -6.95 -2.44
C VAL A 46 -9.06 -7.26 -1.32
N ASN A 47 -7.80 -6.95 -1.59
CA ASN A 47 -6.78 -6.81 -0.59
C ASN A 47 -7.09 -5.49 0.10
N ASP A 48 -7.90 -5.54 1.16
CA ASP A 48 -7.87 -4.54 2.23
C ASP A 48 -6.46 -4.42 2.87
N ARG A 49 -5.50 -5.23 2.39
CA ARG A 49 -4.06 -5.18 2.64
C ARG A 49 -3.29 -4.27 1.68
N ARG A 50 -3.83 -3.11 1.28
CA ARG A 50 -2.97 -2.08 0.68
C ARG A 50 -2.06 -1.51 1.78
N GLY A 51 -0.85 -2.04 1.89
CA GLY A 51 0.18 -1.54 2.82
C GLY A 51 1.17 -2.62 3.26
N ARG A 52 2.36 -2.19 3.72
CA ARG A 52 3.30 -3.09 4.40
C ARG A 52 2.58 -3.75 5.58
N PRO A 53 2.69 -5.08 5.78
CA PRO A 53 2.06 -5.74 6.92
C PRO A 53 2.44 -5.00 8.21
N ARG A 54 1.43 -4.73 9.04
CA ARG A 54 1.60 -4.05 10.32
C ARG A 54 2.53 -4.91 11.18
N MET A 55 3.68 -4.35 11.59
CA MET A 55 4.58 -5.06 12.51
C MET A 55 3.82 -5.40 13.80
N ALA A 56 3.84 -6.68 14.19
CA ALA A 56 3.16 -7.15 15.41
C ALA A 56 3.66 -6.43 16.68
N ASN A 57 4.94 -6.06 16.72
CA ASN A 57 5.54 -5.32 17.82
C ASN A 57 6.42 -4.19 17.27
N PRO A 58 5.88 -2.97 17.05
CA PRO A 58 6.65 -1.83 16.55
C PRO A 58 7.59 -1.26 17.61
N LYS A 59 8.56 -0.43 17.21
CA LYS A 59 9.35 0.37 18.17
C LYS A 59 8.44 1.49 18.68
N GLN A 60 8.39 1.71 19.99
CA GLN A 60 7.68 2.84 20.57
C GLN A 60 8.59 4.07 20.55
N ALA A 61 8.11 5.17 19.98
CA ALA A 61 8.81 6.45 20.04
C ALA A 61 8.45 7.14 21.37
N ILE A 62 9.44 7.32 22.24
CA ILE A 62 9.29 8.01 23.52
C ILE A 62 10.25 9.19 23.61
N LYS A 63 9.91 10.18 24.44
CA LYS A 63 10.82 11.28 24.79
C LYS A 63 11.65 10.85 26.02
N LEU A 64 12.92 10.52 25.79
CA LEU A 64 13.89 10.15 26.83
C LEU A 64 15.08 11.12 26.78
N ARG A 65 15.57 11.56 27.95
CA ARG A 65 16.82 12.30 28.06
C ARG A 65 17.96 11.31 28.32
N LEU A 66 19.06 11.48 27.59
CA LEU A 66 20.28 10.71 27.71
C LEU A 66 21.44 11.71 27.85
N ASP A 67 22.52 11.28 28.48
CA ASP A 67 23.71 12.11 28.63
C ASP A 67 24.31 12.51 27.27
N ALA A 68 24.87 13.71 27.21
CA ALA A 68 25.32 14.32 25.96
C ALA A 68 26.51 13.58 25.35
N ASP A 69 27.42 13.10 26.18
CA ASP A 69 28.59 12.31 25.81
C ASP A 69 28.20 10.94 25.22
N LEU A 70 27.22 10.27 25.83
CA LEU A 70 26.66 9.01 25.34
C LEU A 70 26.04 9.20 23.95
N LEU A 71 25.23 10.24 23.78
CA LEU A 71 24.64 10.58 22.47
C LEU A 71 25.72 10.90 21.43
N ALA A 72 26.76 11.65 21.80
CA ALA A 72 27.88 11.98 20.91
C ALA A 72 28.62 10.70 20.48
N HIS A 73 28.95 9.81 21.41
CA HIS A 73 29.61 8.54 21.14
C HIS A 73 28.82 7.70 20.13
N PHE A 74 27.52 7.50 20.36
CA PHE A 74 26.71 6.72 19.42
C PHE A 74 26.55 7.45 18.08
N ARG A 75 26.30 8.76 18.04
CA ARG A 75 26.16 9.50 16.76
C ARG A 75 27.43 9.46 15.91
N ALA A 76 28.61 9.49 16.53
CA ALA A 76 29.90 9.38 15.84
C ALA A 76 30.05 8.06 15.07
N SER A 77 29.35 6.99 15.49
CA SER A 77 29.36 5.71 14.77
C SER A 77 28.65 5.75 13.41
N GLY A 78 27.93 6.85 13.08
CA GLY A 78 27.28 7.05 11.80
C GLY A 78 25.87 6.44 11.70
N PRO A 79 25.36 6.21 10.47
CA PRO A 79 24.01 5.70 10.23
C PRO A 79 23.70 4.43 11.04
N GLY A 80 22.51 4.35 11.62
CA GLY A 80 22.10 3.21 12.45
C GLY A 80 22.54 3.30 13.92
N TRP A 81 23.10 4.43 14.37
CA TRP A 81 23.45 4.64 15.79
C TRP A 81 22.27 4.41 16.76
N GLN A 82 21.04 4.75 16.36
CA GLN A 82 19.83 4.49 17.15
C GLN A 82 19.56 2.98 17.34
N THR A 83 19.90 2.17 16.35
CA THR A 83 19.82 0.72 16.47
C THR A 83 20.90 0.20 17.41
N ARG A 84 22.13 0.75 17.33
CA ARG A 84 23.24 0.38 18.22
C ARG A 84 22.94 0.68 19.69
N ILE A 85 22.45 1.89 20.01
CA ILE A 85 22.10 2.23 21.39
C ILE A 85 20.95 1.36 21.92
N ASN A 86 19.93 1.06 21.09
CA ASN A 86 18.85 0.15 21.47
C ASN A 86 19.37 -1.28 21.74
N THR A 87 20.35 -1.77 20.98
CA THR A 87 21.00 -3.06 21.23
C THR A 87 21.80 -3.05 22.55
N ALA A 88 22.54 -1.97 22.83
CA ALA A 88 23.26 -1.82 24.10
C ALA A 88 22.32 -1.82 25.30
N LEU A 89 21.21 -1.08 25.22
CA LEU A 89 20.19 -1.04 26.27
C LEU A 89 19.54 -2.41 26.49
N ARG A 90 19.28 -3.18 25.42
CA ARG A 90 18.78 -4.56 25.54
C ARG A 90 19.76 -5.47 26.26
N LYS A 91 21.06 -5.38 25.93
CA LYS A 91 22.11 -6.16 26.59
C LYS A 91 22.19 -5.83 28.08
N ALA A 92 22.16 -4.54 28.43
CA ALA A 92 22.17 -4.09 29.82
C ALA A 92 20.94 -4.59 30.60
N ALA A 93 19.76 -4.57 29.98
CA ALA A 93 18.51 -5.07 30.55
C ALA A 93 18.36 -6.61 30.50
N ARG A 94 19.38 -7.35 30.01
CA ARG A 94 19.33 -8.82 29.81
C ARG A 94 18.15 -9.27 28.93
N LEU A 95 17.75 -8.44 27.98
CA LEU A 95 16.70 -8.75 27.01
C LEU A 95 17.29 -9.41 25.76
N PRO A 96 16.55 -10.33 25.11
CA PRO A 96 17.00 -10.94 23.87
C PRO A 96 17.13 -9.90 22.74
N ALA A 97 18.01 -10.21 21.79
CA ALA A 97 18.14 -9.46 20.55
C ALA A 97 16.77 -9.42 19.84
N ARG A 98 16.41 -8.26 19.28
CA ARG A 98 15.13 -8.09 18.60
C ARG A 98 15.13 -8.97 17.35
N GLN A 99 14.24 -9.96 17.25
CA GLN A 99 14.01 -10.61 15.95
C GLN A 99 13.48 -9.56 14.96
N ALA A 100 14.09 -9.49 13.78
CA ALA A 100 13.54 -8.73 12.68
C ALA A 100 12.19 -9.34 12.31
N GLY A 101 11.10 -8.60 12.53
CA GLY A 101 9.75 -9.09 12.27
C GLY A 101 9.56 -9.36 10.79
N ARG A 102 9.21 -10.62 10.47
CA ARG A 102 8.62 -11.05 9.21
C ARG A 102 7.17 -10.58 9.13
#